data_AF-A0A2D6JIK5-F1
#
_entry.id   AF-A0A2D6JIK5-F1
#
_cell.length_a   1.000
_cell.length_b   1.000
_cell.length_c   1.000
_cell.angle_alpha   90.00
_cell.angle_beta   90.00
_cell.angle_gamma   90.00
#
_symmetry.space_group_name_H-M   'P 1'
#
loop_
_entity.id
_entity.type
_entity.pdbx_description
1 polymer ?
#
loop_
_entity_poly.entity_id
_entity_poly.type
_entity_poly.pdbx_seq_one_letter_code
_entity_poly.pdbx_strand_id
1 'polypeptide(L)'
;MNFLYSLCYTIILFVFVGSNSAKANFIDYSENNNFSWTESYLVPNEYSMEKARPIFSNSKEGIYIGVGTERSFVGASLSKATHLLLADLDQDIITYNRMMIELLKYAESKEAFYHLRSNFNNMADLFSHYHNSPLSDESIYNFLKRYRGHKLFSNKNWFYMTDSLKRPDTIFWQNDMLYQKLRNMALQGKIQVIDIDFSKENQRQKLVKAIAEKNMEISIIDLSNAWQLGYIGSKTYRALADFLPVSSSQSLYLATWIQSGLWNPYHGFYLRKLISDSPFKEGQILGDAKINFNHCPYVLKGYD
;
A
#
# COMPACT_ATOMS: atom_id res chain seq x y z
N MET A 1 -34.37 59.04 27.82
CA MET A 1 -35.35 58.15 27.15
C MET A 1 -34.91 57.95 25.72
N ASN A 2 -34.94 56.79 25.08
CA ASN A 2 -34.89 55.38 25.45
C ASN A 2 -35.01 54.68 24.08
N PHE A 3 -34.23 53.60 23.85
CA PHE A 3 -34.42 52.60 22.78
C PHE A 3 -34.15 53.06 21.32
N LEU A 4 -33.69 52.26 20.36
CA LEU A 4 -32.92 51.00 20.25
C LEU A 4 -32.91 50.74 18.72
N TYR A 5 -31.78 50.86 18.03
CA TYR A 5 -31.60 50.18 16.74
C TYR A 5 -30.15 49.73 16.62
N SER A 6 -29.97 48.48 17.03
CA SER A 6 -28.77 47.68 16.82
C SER A 6 -28.71 47.28 15.35
N LEU A 7 -27.66 47.70 14.64
CA LEU A 7 -27.32 47.18 13.32
C LEU A 7 -26.03 46.38 13.48
N CYS A 8 -26.16 45.11 13.90
CA CYS A 8 -25.08 44.15 13.87
C CYS A 8 -24.72 43.83 12.41
N TYR A 9 -23.65 44.43 11.90
CA TYR A 9 -22.97 43.96 10.69
C TYR A 9 -22.19 42.69 11.03
N THR A 10 -22.84 41.53 10.85
CA THR A 10 -22.13 40.25 10.82
C THR A 10 -21.41 40.15 9.48
N ILE A 11 -20.12 40.45 9.46
CA ILE A 11 -19.24 40.11 8.34
C ILE A 11 -19.07 38.59 8.37
N ILE A 12 -19.86 37.88 7.56
CA ILE A 12 -19.61 36.48 7.25
C ILE A 12 -18.46 36.46 6.25
N LEU A 13 -17.23 36.36 6.78
CA LEU A 13 -16.05 36.01 6.01
C LEU A 13 -16.18 34.53 5.63
N PHE A 14 -16.75 34.27 4.44
CA PHE A 14 -16.53 33.01 3.74
C PHE A 14 -15.05 32.96 3.35
N VAL A 15 -14.21 32.51 4.28
CA VAL A 15 -12.90 31.99 3.93
C VAL A 15 -13.20 30.69 3.20
N PHE A 16 -13.28 30.76 1.87
CA PHE A 16 -13.01 29.62 1.01
C PHE A 16 -11.58 29.19 1.34
N VAL A 17 -11.43 28.31 2.33
CA VAL A 17 -10.25 27.44 2.42
C VAL A 17 -10.41 26.49 1.24
N GLY A 18 -10.05 26.98 0.06
CA GLY A 18 -9.77 26.13 -1.07
C GLY A 18 -8.66 25.20 -0.60
N SER A 19 -9.02 23.98 -0.24
CA SER A 19 -8.08 22.90 -0.06
C SER A 19 -7.46 22.65 -1.43
N ASN A 20 -6.46 23.45 -1.79
CA ASN A 20 -5.42 23.08 -2.73
C ASN A 20 -4.61 21.96 -2.07
N SER A 21 -5.24 20.81 -1.87
CA SER A 21 -4.52 19.55 -1.78
C SER A 21 -3.86 19.41 -3.14
N ALA A 22 -2.61 19.88 -3.22
CA ALA A 22 -1.73 19.60 -4.33
C ALA A 22 -1.83 18.09 -4.56
N LYS A 23 -2.48 17.70 -5.66
CA LYS A 23 -2.44 16.32 -6.13
C LYS A 23 -0.97 16.06 -6.37
N ALA A 24 -0.31 15.38 -5.43
CA ALA A 24 0.96 14.75 -5.77
C ALA A 24 0.59 13.81 -6.91
N ASN A 25 1.07 14.05 -8.11
CA ASN A 25 1.00 13.07 -9.18
C ASN A 25 2.39 12.44 -9.20
N PHE A 26 2.54 11.22 -8.68
CA PHE A 26 3.72 10.42 -9.02
C PHE A 26 3.62 10.00 -10.50
N ILE A 27 4.76 9.90 -11.16
CA ILE A 27 4.84 9.64 -12.60
C ILE A 27 4.35 8.22 -12.88
N ASP A 28 3.44 8.07 -13.85
CA ASP A 28 3.02 6.78 -14.41
C ASP A 28 4.07 6.31 -15.44
N TYR A 29 4.64 5.10 -15.25
CA TYR A 29 5.67 4.53 -16.14
C TYR A 29 5.11 3.47 -17.10
N SER A 30 3.80 3.47 -17.38
CA SER A 30 3.15 2.53 -18.29
C SER A 30 3.71 2.60 -19.73
N GLU A 31 4.82 1.92 -19.99
CA GLU A 31 5.29 1.61 -21.33
C GLU A 31 4.59 0.34 -21.79
N ASN A 32 3.33 0.41 -22.28
CA ASN A 32 2.60 -0.68 -22.97
C ASN A 32 2.99 -2.12 -22.58
N ASN A 33 3.10 -2.41 -21.29
CA ASN A 33 3.51 -3.70 -20.81
C ASN A 33 2.23 -4.53 -20.68
N ASN A 34 1.90 -5.29 -21.74
CA ASN A 34 0.88 -6.34 -21.71
C ASN A 34 1.38 -7.54 -20.89
N PHE A 35 1.91 -7.28 -19.70
CA PHE A 35 2.44 -8.27 -18.79
C PHE A 35 1.39 -8.50 -17.71
N SER A 36 0.71 -9.66 -17.76
CA SER A 36 -0.17 -10.15 -16.71
C SER A 36 0.49 -11.38 -16.11
N TRP A 37 0.92 -11.26 -14.85
CA TRP A 37 1.17 -12.42 -14.03
C TRP A 37 -0.18 -13.11 -13.75
N THR A 38 -0.15 -14.42 -13.54
CA THR A 38 -1.35 -15.26 -13.33
C THR A 38 -2.33 -14.64 -12.33
N GLU A 39 -3.64 -14.81 -12.55
CA GLU A 39 -4.74 -14.25 -11.72
C GLU A 39 -4.59 -14.49 -10.19
N SER A 40 -3.72 -15.43 -9.79
CA SER A 40 -3.38 -15.77 -8.41
C SER A 40 -2.80 -14.63 -7.55
N TYR A 41 -2.23 -13.57 -8.15
CA TYR A 41 -1.56 -12.51 -7.38
C TYR A 41 -2.49 -11.38 -6.91
N LEU A 42 -3.75 -11.36 -7.36
CA LEU A 42 -4.74 -10.36 -6.92
C LEU A 42 -5.14 -10.55 -5.45
N VAL A 43 -5.09 -11.79 -4.96
CA VAL A 43 -5.39 -12.13 -3.56
C VAL A 43 -4.07 -12.34 -2.82
N PRO A 44 -3.75 -11.50 -1.80
CA PRO A 44 -2.56 -11.70 -0.99
C PRO A 44 -2.58 -13.08 -0.35
N ASN A 45 -1.42 -13.72 -0.33
CA ASN A 45 -1.24 -15.06 0.20
C ASN A 45 -0.36 -15.04 1.46
N GLU A 46 -0.07 -13.87 2.04
CA GLU A 46 0.66 -13.77 3.30
C GLU A 46 -0.34 -13.79 4.46
N TYR A 47 -0.38 -14.92 5.19
CA TYR A 47 -1.24 -15.05 6.36
C TYR A 47 -0.77 -14.12 7.49
N SER A 48 -1.70 -13.77 8.37
CA SER A 48 -1.39 -13.23 9.69
C SER A 48 -0.60 -11.91 9.74
N MET A 49 -1.02 -10.88 8.99
CA MET A 49 -0.41 -9.53 9.03
C MET A 49 -0.32 -8.92 10.44
N GLU A 50 -1.15 -9.35 11.38
CA GLU A 50 -1.03 -8.97 12.78
C GLU A 50 0.32 -9.30 13.40
N LYS A 51 0.98 -10.35 12.90
CA LYS A 51 2.31 -10.73 13.35
C LYS A 51 3.31 -9.64 13.04
N ALA A 52 3.16 -8.89 11.95
CA ALA A 52 4.03 -7.78 11.59
C ALA A 52 3.80 -6.49 12.42
N ARG A 53 2.81 -6.44 13.33
CA ARG A 53 2.53 -5.25 14.16
C ARG A 53 3.76 -4.67 14.88
N PRO A 54 4.65 -5.47 15.51
CA PRO A 54 5.85 -4.92 16.16
C PRO A 54 6.79 -4.22 15.16
N ILE A 55 6.82 -4.67 13.90
CA ILE A 55 7.58 -4.01 12.84
C ILE A 55 6.93 -2.67 12.51
N PHE A 56 5.61 -2.67 12.28
CA PHE A 56 4.85 -1.46 11.96
C PHE A 56 4.90 -0.40 13.07
N SER A 57 4.88 -0.78 14.35
CA SER A 57 4.97 0.17 15.47
C SER A 57 6.32 0.90 15.54
N ASN A 58 7.38 0.30 15.01
CA ASN A 58 8.72 0.90 14.94
C ASN A 58 8.91 1.82 13.72
N SER A 59 7.95 1.86 12.81
CA SER A 59 8.00 2.77 11.67
C SER A 59 7.83 4.24 12.10
N LYS A 60 8.11 5.13 11.15
CA LYS A 60 8.01 6.60 11.27
C LYS A 60 6.91 7.15 10.37
N GLU A 61 6.62 8.44 10.50
CA GLU A 61 5.86 9.15 9.47
C GLU A 61 6.62 9.17 8.14
N GLY A 62 5.90 9.19 7.03
CA GLY A 62 6.47 9.15 5.70
C GLY A 62 5.67 8.25 4.75
N ILE A 63 6.34 7.80 3.69
CA ILE A 63 5.73 6.99 2.62
C ILE A 63 5.85 5.49 2.96
N TYR A 64 4.73 4.77 2.93
CA TYR A 64 4.70 3.32 2.78
C TYR A 64 4.71 2.98 1.30
N ILE A 65 5.75 2.31 0.81
CA ILE A 65 5.81 1.80 -0.57
C ILE A 65 5.55 0.30 -0.50
N GLY A 66 4.48 -0.17 -1.14
CA GLY A 66 4.08 -1.58 -1.08
C GLY A 66 3.77 -2.16 -2.46
N VAL A 67 4.26 -3.38 -2.71
CA VAL A 67 3.94 -4.20 -3.89
C VAL A 67 2.71 -5.07 -3.63
N GLY A 68 1.92 -5.35 -4.67
CA GLY A 68 0.71 -6.15 -4.60
C GLY A 68 -0.56 -5.34 -4.26
N THR A 69 -1.53 -6.00 -3.62
CA THR A 69 -2.90 -5.47 -3.43
C THR A 69 -3.18 -5.07 -1.96
N GLU A 70 -4.18 -5.70 -1.32
CA GLU A 70 -4.73 -5.26 -0.02
C GLU A 70 -3.73 -5.31 1.15
N ARG A 71 -2.68 -6.13 1.06
CA ARG A 71 -1.64 -6.23 2.10
C ARG A 71 -0.97 -4.88 2.36
N SER A 72 -0.72 -4.11 1.30
CA SER A 72 -0.12 -2.79 1.39
C SER A 72 -1.03 -1.79 2.11
N PHE A 73 -2.35 -1.88 1.91
CA PHE A 73 -3.32 -1.09 2.66
C PHE A 73 -3.32 -1.46 4.15
N VAL A 74 -3.29 -2.76 4.47
CA VAL A 74 -3.20 -3.23 5.86
C VAL A 74 -1.91 -2.72 6.52
N GLY A 75 -0.75 -2.91 5.90
CA GLY A 75 0.53 -2.43 6.43
C GLY A 75 0.59 -0.91 6.60
N ALA A 76 0.05 -0.16 5.63
CA ALA A 76 -0.07 1.30 5.75
C ALA A 76 -0.99 1.71 6.90
N SER A 77 -2.12 1.02 7.10
CA SER A 77 -3.04 1.31 8.20
C SER A 77 -2.40 1.07 9.57
N LEU A 78 -1.62 0.00 9.72
CA LEU A 78 -0.97 -0.42 10.97
C LEU A 78 0.32 0.34 11.30
N SER A 79 0.98 0.96 10.31
CA SER A 79 2.22 1.70 10.49
C SER A 79 1.99 3.16 10.93
N LYS A 80 3.06 3.95 11.05
CA LYS A 80 2.96 5.41 11.22
C LYS A 80 2.97 6.15 9.88
N ALA A 81 2.93 5.43 8.75
CA ALA A 81 2.94 6.05 7.44
C ALA A 81 1.77 7.02 7.26
N THR A 82 2.08 8.14 6.61
CA THR A 82 1.13 9.23 6.30
C THR A 82 0.73 9.21 4.82
N HIS A 83 1.48 8.50 3.98
CA HIS A 83 1.27 8.34 2.55
C HIS A 83 1.46 6.86 2.17
N LEU A 84 0.76 6.42 1.12
CA LEU A 84 0.83 5.06 0.60
C LEU A 84 1.06 5.12 -0.92
N LEU A 85 2.14 4.48 -1.37
CA LEU A 85 2.42 4.21 -2.77
C LEU A 85 2.24 2.71 -3.03
N LEU A 86 1.25 2.40 -3.86
CA LEU A 86 0.94 1.07 -4.34
C LEU A 86 1.70 0.90 -5.65
N ALA A 87 2.78 0.13 -5.60
CA ALA A 87 3.79 0.07 -6.63
C ALA A 87 3.81 -1.33 -7.24
N ASP A 88 3.40 -1.47 -8.49
CA ASP A 88 3.38 -2.77 -9.17
C ASP A 88 3.61 -2.59 -10.66
N LEU A 89 3.91 -3.68 -11.38
CA LEU A 89 4.04 -3.68 -12.85
C LEU A 89 2.87 -4.42 -13.53
N ASP A 90 2.11 -5.21 -12.76
CA ASP A 90 0.94 -5.91 -13.27
C ASP A 90 -0.27 -4.97 -13.35
N GLN A 91 -0.83 -4.84 -14.55
CA GLN A 91 -1.94 -3.92 -14.82
C GLN A 91 -3.23 -4.29 -14.09
N ASP A 92 -3.47 -5.58 -13.81
CA ASP A 92 -4.63 -6.01 -13.04
C ASP A 92 -4.48 -5.63 -11.55
N ILE A 93 -3.26 -5.72 -11.00
CA ILE A 93 -2.95 -5.23 -9.65
C ILE A 93 -3.09 -3.70 -9.57
N ILE A 94 -2.54 -2.98 -10.54
CA ILE A 94 -2.66 -1.51 -10.64
C ILE A 94 -4.14 -1.11 -10.68
N THR A 95 -4.93 -1.75 -11.54
CA THR A 95 -6.36 -1.46 -11.70
C THR A 95 -7.14 -1.78 -10.43
N TYR A 96 -6.86 -2.92 -9.80
CA TYR A 96 -7.45 -3.30 -8.52
C TYR A 96 -7.17 -2.25 -7.44
N ASN A 97 -5.92 -1.79 -7.33
CA ASN A 97 -5.52 -0.78 -6.36
C ASN A 97 -6.21 0.56 -6.60
N ARG A 98 -6.35 0.99 -7.87
CA ARG A 98 -7.12 2.21 -8.24
C ARG A 98 -8.57 2.09 -7.80
N MET A 99 -9.21 0.94 -8.08
CA MET A 99 -10.57 0.64 -7.65
C MET A 99 -10.73 0.70 -6.11
N MET A 100 -9.78 0.14 -5.36
CA MET A 100 -9.82 0.15 -3.89
C MET A 100 -9.68 1.55 -3.29
N ILE A 101 -8.85 2.41 -3.90
CA ILE A 101 -8.73 3.83 -3.50
C ILE A 101 -10.06 4.55 -3.68
N GLU A 102 -10.70 4.38 -4.83
CA GLU A 102 -11.99 5.01 -5.09
C GLU A 102 -13.10 4.46 -4.18
N LEU A 103 -13.05 3.16 -3.87
CA LEU A 103 -13.96 2.57 -2.89
C LEU A 103 -13.78 3.18 -1.49
N LEU A 104 -12.54 3.45 -1.07
CA LEU A 104 -12.25 4.15 0.20
C LEU A 104 -12.83 5.57 0.22
N LYS A 105 -12.79 6.28 -0.91
CA LYS A 105 -13.39 7.63 -1.00
C LYS A 105 -14.91 7.58 -0.94
N TYR A 106 -15.50 6.61 -1.64
CA TYR A 106 -16.95 6.46 -1.77
C TYR A 106 -17.61 5.95 -0.49
N ALA A 107 -17.10 4.85 0.08
CA ALA A 107 -17.66 4.27 1.30
C ALA A 107 -17.35 5.18 2.50
N GLU A 108 -18.37 5.57 3.26
CA GLU A 108 -18.20 6.45 4.42
C GLU A 108 -17.82 5.68 5.70
N SER A 109 -18.16 4.40 5.76
CA SER A 109 -17.89 3.50 6.89
C SER A 109 -17.20 2.21 6.46
N LYS A 110 -16.57 1.54 7.44
CA LYS A 110 -15.93 0.24 7.21
C LYS A 110 -16.95 -0.83 6.81
N GLU A 111 -18.19 -0.75 7.29
CA GLU A 111 -19.28 -1.66 6.94
C GLU A 111 -19.68 -1.48 5.48
N ALA A 112 -19.86 -0.25 5.02
CA ALA A 112 -20.18 0.04 3.63
C ALA A 112 -19.07 -0.42 2.69
N PHE A 113 -17.81 -0.14 3.07
CA PHE A 113 -16.64 -0.60 2.35
C PHE A 113 -16.59 -2.12 2.28
N TYR A 114 -16.72 -2.80 3.43
CA TYR A 114 -16.67 -4.25 3.50
C TYR A 114 -17.80 -4.89 2.71
N HIS A 115 -19.02 -4.36 2.78
CA HIS A 115 -20.16 -4.85 2.01
C HIS A 115 -19.91 -4.77 0.50
N LEU A 116 -19.39 -3.64 0.01
CA LEU A 116 -19.07 -3.47 -1.41
C LEU A 116 -17.88 -4.36 -1.82
N ARG A 117 -16.80 -4.36 -1.04
CA ARG A 117 -15.61 -5.18 -1.27
C ARG A 117 -15.90 -6.67 -1.29
N SER A 118 -16.72 -7.17 -0.36
CA SER A 118 -17.03 -8.60 -0.20
C SER A 118 -18.01 -9.12 -1.24
N ASN A 119 -18.65 -8.23 -2.00
CA ASN A 119 -19.54 -8.59 -3.09
C ASN A 119 -19.14 -7.85 -4.36
N PHE A 120 -18.23 -8.48 -5.11
CA PHE A 120 -17.71 -7.96 -6.37
C PHE A 120 -18.81 -7.70 -7.43
N ASN A 121 -19.94 -8.43 -7.37
CA ASN A 121 -21.08 -8.15 -8.25
C ASN A 121 -21.77 -6.85 -7.86
N ASN A 122 -22.01 -6.61 -6.57
CA ASN A 122 -22.56 -5.34 -6.08
C ASN A 122 -21.65 -4.17 -6.45
N MET A 123 -20.34 -4.39 -6.43
CA MET A 123 -19.36 -3.40 -6.85
C MET A 123 -19.44 -3.12 -8.36
N ALA A 124 -19.50 -4.15 -9.22
CA ALA A 124 -19.67 -3.99 -10.66
C ALA A 124 -21.00 -3.32 -11.03
N ASP A 125 -22.08 -3.65 -10.31
CA ASP A 125 -23.39 -3.03 -10.51
C ASP A 125 -23.39 -1.57 -10.04
N LEU A 126 -22.77 -1.26 -8.89
CA LEU A 126 -22.56 0.13 -8.45
C LEU A 126 -21.77 0.93 -9.51
N PHE A 127 -20.72 0.37 -10.09
CA PHE A 127 -19.87 1.11 -11.03
C PHE A 127 -20.49 1.28 -12.43
N SER A 128 -21.38 0.38 -12.85
CA SER A 128 -22.10 0.50 -14.13
C SER A 128 -23.24 1.53 -14.13
N HIS A 129 -23.82 1.84 -12.95
CA HIS A 129 -24.97 2.75 -12.86
C HIS A 129 -24.60 4.23 -12.69
N TYR A 130 -23.35 4.55 -12.34
CA TYR A 130 -22.92 5.93 -12.12
C TYR A 130 -21.97 6.39 -13.23
N HIS A 131 -22.52 6.76 -14.38
CA HIS A 131 -21.78 7.34 -15.52
C HIS A 131 -21.00 8.63 -15.19
N ASN A 132 -21.26 9.27 -14.04
CA ASN A 132 -20.54 10.45 -13.52
C ASN A 132 -19.77 10.17 -12.22
N SER A 133 -19.56 8.91 -11.86
CA SER A 133 -18.72 8.56 -10.71
C SER A 133 -17.24 8.79 -11.05
N PRO A 134 -16.40 9.22 -10.09
CA PRO A 134 -14.94 9.19 -10.25
C PRO A 134 -14.35 7.80 -10.59
N LEU A 135 -15.20 6.76 -10.63
CA LEU A 135 -14.94 5.38 -11.01
C LEU A 135 -15.32 5.02 -12.45
N SER A 136 -15.63 5.99 -13.31
CA SER A 136 -15.89 5.79 -14.74
C SER A 136 -14.64 5.45 -15.56
N ASP A 137 -13.55 5.04 -14.91
CA ASP A 137 -12.31 4.62 -15.57
C ASP A 137 -12.56 3.33 -16.36
N GLU A 138 -12.28 3.37 -17.66
CA GLU A 138 -12.48 2.25 -18.57
C GLU A 138 -11.71 0.98 -18.12
N SER A 139 -10.52 1.15 -17.54
CA SER A 139 -9.72 0.02 -17.03
C SER A 139 -10.43 -0.67 -15.87
N ILE A 140 -11.00 0.08 -14.93
CA ILE A 140 -11.78 -0.44 -13.80
C ILE A 140 -13.03 -1.14 -14.30
N TYR A 141 -13.78 -0.54 -15.24
CA TYR A 141 -14.95 -1.16 -15.84
C TYR A 141 -14.62 -2.51 -16.50
N ASN A 142 -13.57 -2.54 -17.31
CA ASN A 142 -13.14 -3.76 -18.01
C ASN A 142 -12.64 -4.84 -17.03
N PHE A 143 -11.93 -4.43 -15.98
CA PHE A 143 -11.51 -5.33 -14.90
C PHE A 143 -12.71 -5.96 -14.20
N LEU A 144 -13.70 -5.16 -13.79
CA LEU A 144 -14.91 -5.66 -13.14
C LEU A 144 -15.69 -6.61 -14.04
N LYS A 145 -15.82 -6.28 -15.33
CA LYS A 145 -16.48 -7.14 -16.32
C LYS A 145 -15.77 -8.48 -16.45
N ARG A 146 -14.44 -8.49 -16.51
CA ARG A 146 -13.61 -9.71 -16.61
C ARG A 146 -13.77 -10.59 -15.38
N TYR A 147 -13.76 -9.99 -14.19
CA TYR A 147 -13.75 -10.70 -12.91
C TYR A 147 -15.15 -10.88 -12.27
N ARG A 148 -16.23 -10.49 -12.95
CA ARG A 148 -17.61 -10.67 -12.49
C ARG A 148 -17.90 -12.16 -12.25
N GLY A 149 -18.38 -12.49 -11.05
CA GLY A 149 -18.63 -13.88 -10.65
C GLY A 149 -17.38 -14.76 -10.51
N HIS A 150 -16.17 -14.18 -10.59
CA HIS A 150 -14.94 -14.95 -10.52
C HIS A 150 -14.67 -15.47 -9.09
N LYS A 151 -14.26 -16.74 -8.98
CA LYS A 151 -14.05 -17.40 -7.68
C LYS A 151 -12.97 -16.71 -6.83
N LEU A 152 -11.99 -16.04 -7.44
CA LEU A 152 -10.92 -15.32 -6.74
C LEU A 152 -11.47 -14.29 -5.74
N PHE A 153 -12.55 -13.60 -6.10
CA PHE A 153 -13.18 -12.60 -5.25
C PHE A 153 -14.24 -13.18 -4.30
N SER A 154 -14.35 -14.50 -4.22
CA SER A 154 -15.18 -15.12 -3.18
C SER A 154 -14.56 -14.87 -1.79
N ASN A 155 -15.40 -14.63 -0.78
CA ASN A 155 -14.98 -14.42 0.60
C ASN A 155 -14.06 -15.53 1.15
N LYS A 156 -14.10 -16.74 0.58
CA LYS A 156 -13.23 -17.87 0.97
C LYS A 156 -11.75 -17.66 0.63
N ASN A 157 -11.42 -16.94 -0.44
CA ASN A 157 -10.02 -16.68 -0.80
C ASN A 157 -9.43 -15.50 -0.02
N TRP A 158 -10.29 -14.55 0.34
CA TRP A 158 -9.94 -13.48 1.26
C TRP A 158 -9.98 -13.93 2.73
N PHE A 159 -10.53 -15.12 3.00
CA PHE A 159 -10.66 -15.72 4.33
C PHE A 159 -9.32 -15.80 5.08
N TYR A 160 -8.25 -15.87 4.32
CA TYR A 160 -6.88 -16.00 4.77
C TYR A 160 -6.27 -14.71 5.32
N MET A 161 -6.76 -13.55 4.87
CA MET A 161 -6.60 -12.32 5.65
C MET A 161 -7.54 -12.34 6.86
N THR A 162 -8.68 -13.04 6.77
CA THR A 162 -9.78 -12.96 7.74
C THR A 162 -9.91 -14.07 8.79
N ASP A 163 -8.87 -14.85 9.17
CA ASP A 163 -8.92 -15.54 10.49
C ASP A 163 -9.06 -14.52 11.68
N SER A 164 -9.03 -13.24 11.30
CA SER A 164 -9.59 -12.00 11.88
C SER A 164 -10.87 -12.04 12.72
N LEU A 165 -11.69 -13.10 12.71
CA LEU A 165 -12.75 -13.22 13.73
C LEU A 165 -12.15 -13.22 15.15
N LYS A 166 -10.86 -13.52 15.29
CA LYS A 166 -10.14 -13.47 16.56
C LYS A 166 -9.43 -12.14 16.85
N ARG A 167 -9.24 -11.25 15.86
CA ARG A 167 -8.41 -10.03 15.99
C ARG A 167 -8.90 -8.89 15.07
N PRO A 168 -10.01 -8.21 15.43
CA PRO A 168 -10.57 -7.13 14.62
C PRO A 168 -9.66 -5.89 14.53
N ASP A 169 -8.61 -5.79 15.36
CA ASP A 169 -7.72 -4.64 15.46
C ASP A 169 -6.56 -4.64 14.45
N THR A 170 -6.55 -5.57 13.50
CA THR A 170 -5.42 -5.78 12.58
C THR A 170 -5.76 -5.52 11.12
N ILE A 171 -7.05 -5.30 10.81
CA ILE A 171 -7.55 -5.14 9.45
C ILE A 171 -8.43 -3.91 9.37
N PHE A 172 -8.16 -3.06 8.38
CA PHE A 172 -8.82 -1.76 8.29
C PHE A 172 -10.33 -1.86 8.06
N TRP A 173 -10.85 -2.83 7.29
CA TRP A 173 -12.30 -2.99 7.12
C TRP A 173 -13.00 -3.66 8.33
N GLN A 174 -12.30 -3.86 9.45
CA GLN A 174 -12.87 -4.35 10.72
C GLN A 174 -12.66 -3.40 11.89
N ASN A 175 -11.80 -2.40 11.74
CA ASN A 175 -11.46 -1.43 12.77
C ASN A 175 -11.69 0.01 12.28
N ASP A 176 -12.51 0.78 12.99
CA ASP A 176 -12.87 2.14 12.58
C ASP A 176 -11.66 3.07 12.49
N MET A 177 -10.72 2.98 13.43
CA MET A 177 -9.54 3.85 13.45
C MET A 177 -8.64 3.57 12.24
N LEU A 178 -8.38 2.30 11.94
CA LEU A 178 -7.58 1.89 10.78
C LEU A 178 -8.28 2.25 9.46
N TYR A 179 -9.60 2.03 9.39
CA TYR A 179 -10.41 2.42 8.24
C TYR A 179 -10.34 3.92 7.98
N GLN A 180 -10.64 4.73 9.00
CA GLN A 180 -10.68 6.18 8.89
C GLN A 180 -9.32 6.76 8.53
N LYS A 181 -8.22 6.17 9.03
CA LYS A 181 -6.87 6.54 8.61
C LYS A 181 -6.69 6.39 7.09
N LEU A 182 -6.99 5.22 6.53
CA LEU A 182 -6.84 4.98 5.09
C LEU A 182 -7.81 5.83 4.27
N ARG A 183 -9.07 5.94 4.71
CA ARG A 183 -10.08 6.79 4.05
C ARG A 183 -9.62 8.25 4.00
N ASN A 184 -9.11 8.79 5.10
CA ASN A 184 -8.57 10.15 5.14
C ASN A 184 -7.37 10.30 4.20
N MET A 185 -6.47 9.31 4.14
CA MET A 185 -5.38 9.32 3.16
C MET A 185 -5.92 9.32 1.71
N ALA A 186 -6.93 8.51 1.40
CA ALA A 186 -7.52 8.44 0.06
C ALA A 186 -8.20 9.77 -0.33
N LEU A 187 -9.00 10.35 0.56
CA LEU A 187 -9.68 11.63 0.34
C LEU A 187 -8.68 12.79 0.16
N GLN A 188 -7.55 12.74 0.85
CA GLN A 188 -6.48 13.75 0.75
C GLN A 188 -5.53 13.52 -0.43
N GLY A 189 -5.75 12.49 -1.26
CA GLY A 189 -4.84 12.16 -2.38
C GLY A 189 -3.47 11.61 -1.95
N LYS A 190 -3.38 11.08 -0.73
CA LYS A 190 -2.16 10.51 -0.12
C LYS A 190 -1.99 9.01 -0.36
N ILE A 191 -2.93 8.38 -1.07
CA ILE A 191 -2.77 7.02 -1.60
C ILE A 191 -2.66 7.12 -3.11
N GLN A 192 -1.60 6.58 -3.69
CA GLN A 192 -1.35 6.64 -5.14
C GLN A 192 -0.88 5.29 -5.66
N VAL A 193 -1.21 5.03 -6.91
CA VAL A 193 -0.75 3.84 -7.65
C VAL A 193 0.31 4.28 -8.63
N ILE A 194 1.42 3.55 -8.68
CA ILE A 194 2.49 3.77 -9.64
C ILE A 194 2.78 2.46 -10.39
N ASP A 195 2.86 2.54 -11.71
CA ASP A 195 3.39 1.47 -12.54
C ASP A 195 4.91 1.48 -12.40
N ILE A 196 5.52 0.48 -11.78
CA ILE A 196 6.98 0.40 -11.61
C ILE A 196 7.48 -1.04 -11.57
N ASP A 197 8.50 -1.31 -12.37
CA ASP A 197 9.33 -2.51 -12.28
C ASP A 197 10.55 -2.20 -11.38
N PHE A 198 10.51 -2.69 -10.14
CA PHE A 198 11.61 -2.55 -9.19
C PHE A 198 12.91 -3.22 -9.65
N SER A 199 12.93 -4.03 -10.71
CA SER A 199 14.15 -4.55 -11.33
C SER A 199 14.86 -3.52 -12.22
N LYS A 200 14.16 -2.44 -12.64
CA LYS A 200 14.66 -1.40 -13.57
C LYS A 200 15.18 -0.19 -12.81
N GLU A 201 16.49 0.03 -12.91
CA GLU A 201 17.18 1.12 -12.21
C GLU A 201 16.66 2.51 -12.61
N ASN A 202 16.46 2.75 -13.90
CA ASN A 202 15.96 4.04 -14.40
C ASN A 202 14.59 4.41 -13.80
N GLN A 203 13.68 3.46 -13.61
CA GLN A 203 12.38 3.73 -13.00
C GLN A 203 12.51 4.01 -11.49
N ARG A 204 13.31 3.22 -10.76
CA ARG A 204 13.59 3.47 -9.34
C ARG A 204 14.22 4.84 -9.10
N GLN A 205 15.22 5.21 -9.89
CA GLN A 205 15.90 6.52 -9.77
C GLN A 205 14.94 7.68 -10.02
N LYS A 206 14.01 7.56 -10.97
CA LYS A 206 12.98 8.58 -11.18
C LYS A 206 11.99 8.66 -10.00
N LEU A 207 11.60 7.53 -9.42
CA LEU A 207 10.76 7.51 -8.21
C LEU A 207 11.47 8.18 -7.02
N VAL A 208 12.74 7.84 -6.78
CA VAL A 208 13.56 8.45 -5.72
C VAL A 208 13.66 9.96 -5.91
N LYS A 209 13.92 10.41 -7.15
CA LYS A 209 13.93 11.84 -7.48
C LYS A 209 12.58 12.50 -7.19
N ALA A 210 11.46 11.89 -7.60
CA ALA A 210 10.13 12.43 -7.35
C ALA A 210 9.78 12.50 -5.85
N ILE A 211 10.24 11.55 -5.04
CA ILE A 211 10.10 11.58 -3.58
C ILE A 211 10.94 12.72 -2.98
N ALA A 212 12.20 12.85 -3.42
CA ALA A 212 13.11 13.90 -2.96
C ALA A 212 12.60 15.31 -3.29
N GLU A 213 12.09 15.52 -4.50
CA GLU A 213 11.51 16.80 -4.95
C GLU A 213 10.29 17.22 -4.11
N LYS A 214 9.57 16.27 -3.51
CA LYS A 214 8.45 16.52 -2.60
C LYS A 214 8.88 16.70 -1.15
N ASN A 215 10.18 16.64 -0.85
CA ASN A 215 10.74 16.66 0.50
C ASN A 215 10.07 15.61 1.41
N MET A 216 9.81 14.43 0.86
CA MET A 216 9.22 13.32 1.57
C MET A 216 10.27 12.26 1.87
N GLU A 217 10.04 11.50 2.94
CA GLU A 217 10.91 10.40 3.32
C GLU A 217 10.13 9.09 3.34
N ILE A 218 10.85 8.00 3.08
CA ILE A 218 10.31 6.65 3.16
C ILE A 218 10.17 6.24 4.61
N SER A 219 9.01 5.70 4.95
CA SER A 219 8.76 5.02 6.22
C SER A 219 9.05 3.53 6.07
N ILE A 220 8.41 2.87 5.11
CA ILE A 220 8.53 1.42 4.88
C ILE A 220 8.61 1.15 3.37
N ILE A 221 9.52 0.26 2.97
CA ILE A 221 9.48 -0.42 1.67
C ILE A 221 9.07 -1.87 1.91
N ASP A 222 7.97 -2.30 1.29
CA ASP A 222 7.39 -3.62 1.45
C ASP A 222 7.30 -4.32 0.08
N LEU A 223 8.25 -5.22 -0.18
CA LEU A 223 8.36 -5.92 -1.47
C LEU A 223 7.74 -7.32 -1.43
N SER A 224 7.06 -7.71 -0.35
CA SER A 224 6.66 -9.11 -0.12
C SER A 224 7.87 -10.07 -0.32
N ASN A 225 7.68 -11.09 -1.15
CA ASN A 225 8.68 -12.05 -1.62
C ASN A 225 9.27 -11.68 -2.99
N ALA A 226 8.99 -10.48 -3.53
CA ALA A 226 9.53 -10.03 -4.82
C ALA A 226 11.07 -9.90 -4.82
N TRP A 227 11.73 -10.05 -3.68
CA TRP A 227 13.17 -10.17 -3.60
C TRP A 227 13.73 -11.52 -4.09
N GLN A 228 12.86 -12.53 -4.28
CA GLN A 228 13.24 -13.87 -4.78
C GLN A 228 13.68 -13.84 -6.24
N LEU A 229 14.46 -14.85 -6.65
CA LEU A 229 15.11 -14.98 -7.97
C LEU A 229 14.19 -14.78 -9.18
N GLY A 230 12.91 -15.19 -9.09
CA GLY A 230 11.93 -15.07 -10.17
C GLY A 230 11.35 -13.67 -10.38
N TYR A 231 11.67 -12.72 -9.51
CA TYR A 231 11.13 -11.36 -9.50
C TYR A 231 12.28 -10.34 -9.62
N ILE A 232 12.59 -9.58 -8.56
CA ILE A 232 13.73 -8.65 -8.51
C ILE A 232 15.05 -9.44 -8.33
N GLY A 233 15.02 -10.52 -7.56
CA GLY A 233 16.13 -11.46 -7.38
C GLY A 233 17.41 -10.81 -6.85
N SER A 234 18.53 -11.12 -7.50
CA SER A 234 19.87 -10.63 -7.12
C SER A 234 20.02 -9.12 -7.15
N LYS A 235 19.09 -8.40 -7.80
CA LYS A 235 19.09 -6.93 -7.85
C LYS A 235 18.48 -6.28 -6.63
N THR A 236 17.85 -7.04 -5.72
CA THR A 236 17.09 -6.47 -4.59
C THR A 236 17.94 -5.55 -3.73
N TYR A 237 19.18 -5.95 -3.43
CA TYR A 237 20.08 -5.13 -2.63
C TYR A 237 20.34 -3.77 -3.29
N ARG A 238 20.67 -3.76 -4.59
CA ARG A 238 20.87 -2.51 -5.34
C ARG A 238 19.57 -1.69 -5.39
N ALA A 239 18.44 -2.36 -5.61
CA ALA A 239 17.14 -1.71 -5.64
C ALA A 239 16.79 -1.02 -4.32
N LEU A 240 17.08 -1.64 -3.18
CA LEU A 240 16.91 -1.04 -1.87
C LEU A 240 17.92 0.09 -1.61
N ALA A 241 19.17 -0.05 -2.06
CA ALA A 241 20.21 0.96 -1.92
C ALA A 241 19.86 2.28 -2.65
N ASP A 242 19.18 2.20 -3.80
CA ASP A 242 18.74 3.38 -4.56
C ASP A 242 17.83 4.30 -3.73
N PHE A 243 17.10 3.77 -2.74
CA PHE A 243 16.20 4.54 -1.89
C PHE A 243 16.87 5.19 -0.67
N LEU A 244 18.16 4.93 -0.42
CA LEU A 244 18.87 5.54 0.72
C LEU A 244 18.81 7.07 0.76
N PRO A 245 18.91 7.82 -0.35
CA PRO A 245 18.85 9.29 -0.33
C PRO A 245 17.54 9.86 0.23
N VAL A 246 16.44 9.11 0.12
CA VAL A 246 15.10 9.51 0.62
C VAL A 246 14.67 8.67 1.84
N SER A 247 15.63 8.06 2.52
CA SER A 247 15.41 7.22 3.69
C SER A 247 16.17 7.76 4.90
N SER A 248 15.71 7.41 6.09
CA SER A 248 16.31 7.76 7.38
C SER A 248 16.78 6.52 8.13
N SER A 249 17.39 6.70 9.31
CA SER A 249 17.80 5.59 10.18
C SER A 249 16.63 4.73 10.69
N GLN A 250 15.41 5.27 10.67
CA GLN A 250 14.17 4.59 11.07
C GLN A 250 13.35 4.06 9.89
N SER A 251 13.81 4.25 8.64
CA SER A 251 13.13 3.69 7.48
C SER A 251 13.30 2.17 7.47
N LEU A 252 12.22 1.45 7.23
CA LEU A 252 12.18 -0.01 7.31
C LEU A 252 12.09 -0.65 5.92
N TYR A 253 12.66 -1.84 5.80
CA TYR A 253 12.35 -2.80 4.74
C TYR A 253 11.57 -3.95 5.36
N LEU A 254 10.40 -4.28 4.80
CA LEU A 254 9.59 -5.43 5.16
C LEU A 254 9.76 -6.51 4.08
N ALA A 255 10.21 -7.68 4.51
CA ALA A 255 10.31 -8.87 3.66
C ALA A 255 9.43 -9.99 4.20
N THR A 256 8.88 -10.78 3.29
CA THR A 256 8.25 -12.06 3.60
C THR A 256 9.07 -13.20 3.01
N TRP A 257 9.10 -14.34 3.70
CA TRP A 257 9.97 -15.47 3.35
C TRP A 257 9.19 -16.80 3.40
N ILE A 258 9.59 -17.81 2.61
CA ILE A 258 9.07 -19.18 2.76
C ILE A 258 10.15 -20.02 3.45
N GLN A 259 10.04 -20.23 4.75
CA GLN A 259 10.98 -21.08 5.50
C GLN A 259 10.38 -22.49 5.57
N SER A 260 11.21 -23.53 5.54
CA SER A 260 10.74 -24.91 5.62
C SER A 260 9.76 -25.09 6.80
N GLY A 261 8.47 -25.30 6.49
CA GLY A 261 7.39 -25.44 7.47
C GLY A 261 6.69 -24.15 7.94
N LEU A 262 7.21 -22.96 7.63
CA LEU A 262 6.58 -21.66 7.95
C LEU A 262 6.32 -20.87 6.68
N TRP A 263 5.05 -20.63 6.39
CA TRP A 263 4.64 -19.90 5.20
C TRP A 263 4.55 -18.40 5.50
N ASN A 264 5.35 -17.60 4.77
CA ASN A 264 5.35 -16.13 4.79
C ASN A 264 5.55 -15.43 6.16
N PRO A 265 6.49 -15.84 7.05
CA PRO A 265 6.90 -14.99 8.17
C PRO A 265 7.33 -13.59 7.74
N TYR A 266 7.03 -12.60 8.58
CA TYR A 266 7.40 -11.19 8.38
C TYR A 266 8.71 -10.85 9.08
N HIS A 267 9.60 -10.21 8.32
CA HIS A 267 10.89 -9.71 8.82
C HIS A 267 11.03 -8.22 8.50
N GLY A 268 11.26 -7.41 9.53
CA GLY A 268 11.55 -5.98 9.38
C GLY A 268 13.03 -5.70 9.55
N PHE A 269 13.61 -4.85 8.70
CA PHE A 269 14.99 -4.39 8.81
C PHE A 269 15.04 -2.89 8.78
N TYR A 270 15.92 -2.27 9.56
CA TYR A 270 16.28 -0.87 9.31
C TYR A 270 17.05 -0.77 8.00
N LEU A 271 16.47 -0.09 7.00
CA LEU A 271 16.96 -0.06 5.62
C LEU A 271 18.42 0.39 5.55
N ARG A 272 18.77 1.51 6.22
CA ARG A 272 20.15 2.01 6.21
C ARG A 272 21.14 1.01 6.80
N LYS A 273 20.79 0.34 7.91
CA LYS A 273 21.64 -0.68 8.56
C LYS A 273 21.77 -1.93 7.70
N LEU A 274 20.68 -2.33 7.04
CA LEU A 274 20.68 -3.44 6.10
C LEU A 274 21.65 -3.20 4.94
N ILE A 275 21.83 -1.95 4.49
CA ILE A 275 22.78 -1.62 3.43
C ILE A 275 24.19 -1.32 3.96
N SER A 276 24.35 -0.73 5.14
CA SER A 276 25.68 -0.39 5.67
C SER A 276 26.43 -1.58 6.28
N ASP A 277 25.71 -2.45 6.99
CA ASP A 277 26.33 -3.46 7.85
C ASP A 277 26.28 -4.85 7.22
N SER A 278 25.72 -4.96 6.02
CA SER A 278 25.45 -6.28 5.50
C SER A 278 26.68 -6.93 4.85
N PRO A 279 26.87 -8.24 5.07
CA PRO A 279 27.75 -9.06 4.24
C PRO A 279 27.27 -9.22 2.78
N PHE A 280 26.11 -8.67 2.38
CA PHE A 280 25.59 -8.74 1.01
C PHE A 280 26.54 -8.05 0.05
N LYS A 281 27.29 -8.86 -0.70
CA LYS A 281 28.00 -8.37 -1.89
C LYS A 281 27.02 -8.29 -3.06
N GLU A 282 27.24 -7.33 -3.94
CA GLU A 282 26.56 -7.24 -5.23
C GLU A 282 26.55 -8.60 -5.94
N GLY A 283 25.37 -9.06 -6.37
CA GLY A 283 25.18 -10.36 -7.02
C GLY A 283 24.66 -11.48 -6.11
N GLN A 284 24.58 -11.29 -4.79
CA GLN A 284 23.95 -12.25 -3.88
C GLN A 284 22.43 -11.99 -3.78
N ILE A 285 21.61 -13.04 -3.94
CA ILE A 285 20.18 -12.95 -3.58
C ILE A 285 20.09 -12.94 -2.05
N LEU A 286 19.13 -12.18 -1.50
CA LEU A 286 18.83 -12.20 -0.06
C LEU A 286 18.60 -13.63 0.47
N GLY A 287 18.20 -14.58 -0.38
CA GLY A 287 18.08 -15.99 -0.01
C GLY A 287 19.28 -16.90 -0.27
N ASP A 288 20.29 -16.44 -1.01
CA ASP A 288 21.51 -17.22 -1.31
C ASP A 288 22.55 -17.09 -0.20
N ALA A 289 22.58 -15.92 0.45
CA ALA A 289 23.11 -15.88 1.79
C ALA A 289 22.23 -16.83 2.62
N LYS A 290 22.82 -17.82 3.27
CA LYS A 290 22.20 -18.55 4.39
C LYS A 290 21.94 -17.55 5.53
N ILE A 291 21.13 -16.53 5.30
CA ILE A 291 20.72 -15.57 6.30
C ILE A 291 19.88 -16.38 7.25
N ASN A 292 20.51 -16.76 8.34
CA ASN A 292 19.75 -17.11 9.50
C ASN A 292 19.13 -15.79 9.99
N PHE A 293 17.93 -15.46 9.52
CA PHE A 293 17.19 -14.26 9.95
C PHE A 293 17.02 -14.22 11.48
N ASN A 294 17.22 -15.35 12.17
CA ASN A 294 17.26 -15.41 13.62
C ASN A 294 18.52 -14.81 14.26
N HIS A 295 19.60 -14.59 13.50
CA HIS A 295 20.90 -14.12 14.00
C HIS A 295 21.30 -12.76 13.43
N CYS A 296 20.43 -12.12 12.63
CA CYS A 296 20.69 -10.75 12.17
C CYS A 296 20.27 -9.77 13.28
N PRO A 297 21.20 -8.99 13.86
CA PRO A 297 20.95 -8.16 15.06
C PRO A 297 20.00 -6.99 14.82
N TYR A 298 19.54 -6.78 13.58
CA TYR A 298 18.68 -5.68 13.17
C TYR A 298 17.31 -6.13 12.67
N VAL A 299 16.97 -7.41 12.86
CA VAL A 299 15.67 -7.96 12.50
C VAL A 299 14.65 -7.64 13.58
N LEU A 300 13.64 -6.88 13.22
CA LEU A 300 12.38 -6.80 13.95
C LEU A 300 11.55 -8.02 13.54
N LYS A 301 11.31 -8.94 14.47
CA LYS A 301 10.47 -10.11 14.21
C LYS A 301 9.01 -9.80 14.45
N GLY A 302 8.17 -10.27 13.54
CA GLY A 302 6.78 -10.53 13.90
C GLY A 302 6.68 -11.75 14.83
N TYR A 303 5.63 -11.83 15.65
CA TYR A 303 5.42 -12.99 16.52
C TYR A 303 5.07 -14.25 15.70
N ASP A 304 5.56 -15.41 16.11
CA ASP A 304 5.21 -16.72 15.52
C ASP A 304 3.81 -17.21 15.95
#